data_AF-A0A815RW24-F1
#
_entry.id   AF-A0A815RW24-F1
#
_cell.length_a   1.000
_cell.length_b   1.000
_cell.length_c   1.000
_cell.angle_alpha   90.00
_cell.angle_beta   90.00
_cell.angle_gamma   90.00
#
_symmetry.space_group_name_H-M   'P 1'
#
loop_
_entity.id
_entity.type
_entity.pdbx_description
1 polymer ?
#
loop_
_entity_poly.entity_id
_entity_poly.type
_entity_poly.pdbx_seq_one_letter_code
_entity_poly.pdbx_strand_id
1 'polypeptide(L)'
;MKSWLHICNADGDGDAPEAVADALHDVLKLSWRKDSTKISILISDAPPHDLSEESDHFPKGCPVGHDPARHVREMAEKCITLYVVGVEPSIRKFLIVTFSWD
;
A
#
# COMPACT_ATOMS: atom_id res chain seq x y z
N MET A 1 -14.45 0.25 15.70
CA MET A 1 -13.03 0.12 15.31
C MET A 1 -12.29 -0.87 16.20
N LYS A 2 -12.15 -0.65 17.51
CA LYS A 2 -11.47 -1.60 18.41
C LYS A 2 -12.06 -3.03 18.36
N SER A 3 -13.38 -3.17 18.42
CA SER A 3 -14.06 -4.46 18.30
C SER A 3 -13.89 -5.14 16.94
N TRP A 4 -13.76 -4.36 15.87
CA TRP A 4 -13.53 -4.89 14.52
C TRP A 4 -12.10 -5.41 14.36
N LEU A 5 -11.11 -4.66 14.88
CA LEU A 5 -9.72 -5.12 14.91
C LEU A 5 -9.55 -6.41 15.73
N HIS A 6 -10.34 -6.60 16.79
CA HIS A 6 -10.30 -7.82 17.60
C HIS A 6 -10.74 -9.10 16.86
N ILE A 7 -11.48 -8.97 15.76
CA ILE A 7 -11.95 -10.12 14.98
C ILE A 7 -11.15 -10.33 13.69
N CYS A 8 -10.25 -9.41 13.35
CA CYS A 8 -9.33 -9.58 12.23
C CYS A 8 -8.28 -10.66 12.58
N ASN A 9 -8.00 -11.54 11.63
CA ASN A 9 -6.95 -12.54 11.73
C ASN A 9 -5.96 -12.34 10.58
N ALA A 10 -4.68 -12.58 10.85
CA ALA A 10 -3.67 -12.64 9.82
C ALA A 10 -3.77 -13.98 9.09
N ASP A 11 -3.50 -13.95 7.79
CA ASP A 11 -3.32 -15.13 6.95
C ASP A 11 -2.07 -14.90 6.11
N GLY A 12 -1.43 -15.98 5.67
CA GLY A 12 -0.22 -15.91 4.86
C GLY A 12 -0.21 -17.03 3.83
N ASP A 13 0.13 -16.70 2.59
CA ASP A 13 0.12 -17.62 1.47
C ASP A 13 1.51 -18.23 1.16
N GLY A 14 2.53 -17.80 1.90
CA GLY A 14 3.92 -18.24 1.73
C GLY A 14 4.68 -17.48 0.64
N ASP A 15 4.06 -16.47 0.03
CA ASP A 15 4.72 -15.45 -0.79
C ASP A 15 5.27 -14.35 0.12
N ALA A 16 6.45 -13.81 -0.22
CA ALA A 16 7.09 -12.80 0.63
C ALA A 16 6.58 -11.38 0.36
N PRO A 17 6.35 -10.94 -0.89
CA PRO A 17 5.71 -9.67 -1.18
C PRO A 17 4.18 -9.78 -1.08
N GLU A 18 3.55 -8.63 -0.92
CA GLU A 18 2.12 -8.53 -0.64
C GLU A 18 1.37 -7.80 -1.77
N ALA A 19 0.06 -8.01 -1.83
CA ALA A 19 -0.85 -7.38 -2.78
C ALA A 19 -1.13 -5.88 -2.47
N VAL A 20 -0.09 -5.11 -2.17
CA VAL A 20 -0.18 -3.67 -1.83
C VAL A 20 -0.75 -2.85 -2.99
N ALA A 21 -0.48 -3.24 -4.24
CA ALA A 21 -1.00 -2.55 -5.42
C ALA A 21 -2.55 -2.58 -5.48
N ASP A 22 -3.15 -3.74 -5.18
CA ASP A 22 -4.59 -3.92 -5.08
C ASP A 22 -5.18 -3.09 -3.93
N ALA A 23 -4.52 -3.11 -2.76
CA ALA A 23 -4.95 -2.31 -1.61
C ALA A 23 -4.98 -0.81 -1.92
N LEU A 24 -3.93 -0.27 -2.57
CA LEU A 24 -3.87 1.14 -2.97
C LEU A 24 -4.94 1.49 -4.02
N HIS A 25 -5.21 0.57 -4.94
CA HIS A 25 -6.31 0.73 -5.91
C HIS A 25 -7.67 0.83 -5.22
N ASP A 26 -7.92 0.02 -4.20
CA ASP A 26 -9.19 0.04 -3.46
C ASP A 26 -9.34 1.28 -2.56
N VAL A 27 -8.23 1.82 -2.02
CA VAL A 27 -8.24 3.09 -1.29
C VAL A 27 -8.78 4.24 -2.15
N LEU A 28 -8.49 4.25 -3.46
CA LEU A 28 -8.98 5.26 -4.40
C LEU A 28 -10.50 5.18 -4.64
N LYS A 29 -11.14 4.04 -4.32
CA LYS A 29 -12.58 3.81 -4.44
C LYS A 29 -13.36 4.15 -3.18
N LEU A 30 -12.69 4.41 -2.06
CA LEU A 30 -13.36 4.78 -0.81
C LEU A 30 -14.12 6.11 -0.95
N SER A 31 -15.21 6.24 -0.19
CA SER A 31 -16.04 7.45 -0.16
C SER A 31 -15.39 8.55 0.68
N TRP A 32 -14.31 9.15 0.16
CA TRP A 32 -13.64 10.28 0.79
C TRP A 32 -14.53 11.53 0.80
N ARG A 33 -14.60 12.21 1.94
CA ARG A 33 -15.27 13.52 2.02
C ARG A 33 -14.50 14.53 1.18
N LYS A 34 -15.21 15.31 0.35
CA LYS A 34 -14.60 16.30 -0.57
C LYS A 34 -13.72 17.29 0.21
N ASP A 35 -14.31 17.98 1.17
CA ASP A 35 -13.68 19.06 1.95
C ASP A 35 -13.12 18.53 3.28
N SER A 36 -12.17 17.60 3.20
CA SER A 36 -11.44 17.10 4.36
C SER A 36 -9.98 16.84 4.04
N THR A 37 -9.15 16.90 5.07
CA THR A 37 -7.83 16.26 5.09
C THR A 37 -8.03 14.76 4.95
N LYS A 38 -7.31 14.12 4.02
CA LYS A 38 -7.40 12.70 3.74
C LYS A 38 -6.06 12.06 4.05
N ILE A 39 -6.08 11.09 4.96
CA ILE A 39 -4.88 10.39 5.42
C ILE A 39 -5.13 8.90 5.24
N SER A 40 -4.21 8.23 4.56
CA SER A 40 -4.15 6.79 4.45
C SER A 40 -2.88 6.30 5.16
N ILE A 41 -2.99 5.25 5.96
CA ILE A 41 -1.86 4.65 6.67
C ILE A 41 -1.75 3.19 6.21
N LEU A 42 -0.67 2.88 5.51
CA LEU A 42 -0.31 1.51 5.13
C LEU A 42 0.63 0.94 6.20
N ILE A 43 0.23 -0.17 6.82
CA ILE A 43 1.05 -0.92 7.77
C ILE A 43 1.36 -2.25 7.11
N SER A 44 2.64 -2.58 6.95
CA SER A 44 3.08 -3.83 6.32
C SER A 44 4.49 -4.18 6.80
N ASP A 45 4.85 -5.45 6.68
CA ASP A 45 6.18 -6.01 6.92
C ASP A 45 6.87 -6.48 5.63
N ALA A 46 6.24 -6.27 4.47
CA ALA A 46 6.68 -6.73 3.17
C ALA A 46 6.49 -5.68 2.05
N PRO A 47 7.29 -5.73 0.97
CA PRO A 47 7.10 -4.87 -0.20
C PRO A 47 5.89 -5.32 -1.05
N PRO A 48 5.41 -4.49 -2.00
CA PRO A 48 4.53 -4.96 -3.07
C PRO A 48 5.24 -6.01 -3.94
N HIS A 49 4.45 -6.87 -4.61
CA HIS A 49 4.91 -7.62 -5.78
C HIS A 49 5.58 -6.71 -6.83
N ASP A 50 6.45 -7.28 -7.66
CA ASP A 50 7.27 -6.58 -8.70
C ASP A 50 8.45 -5.75 -8.15
N LEU A 51 8.62 -5.64 -6.82
CA LEU A 51 9.72 -4.88 -6.20
C LEU A 51 10.69 -5.74 -5.38
N SER A 52 10.35 -7.01 -5.13
CA SER A 52 11.20 -7.95 -4.39
C SER A 52 11.90 -8.93 -5.35
N GLU A 53 13.02 -9.50 -4.90
CA GLU A 53 13.80 -10.47 -5.67
C GLU A 53 13.71 -11.90 -5.09
N GLU A 54 13.11 -12.06 -3.89
CA GLU A 54 13.07 -13.32 -3.17
C GLU A 54 11.63 -13.80 -3.05
N SER A 55 11.38 -15.03 -3.51
CA SER A 55 10.12 -15.77 -3.38
C SER A 55 8.84 -15.12 -3.93
N ASP A 56 8.92 -14.10 -4.78
CA ASP A 56 7.75 -13.44 -5.40
C ASP A 56 7.02 -14.38 -6.38
N HIS A 57 5.80 -14.80 -6.06
CA HIS A 57 4.96 -15.59 -6.98
C HIS A 57 4.32 -14.73 -8.08
N PHE A 58 4.39 -13.40 -7.96
CA PHE A 58 3.89 -12.42 -8.92
C PHE A 58 4.99 -11.45 -9.37
N PRO A 59 6.09 -11.95 -9.99
CA PRO A 59 7.28 -11.15 -10.33
C PRO A 59 7.08 -10.16 -11.50
N LYS A 60 5.83 -10.00 -11.98
CA LYS A 60 5.42 -8.99 -12.96
C LYS A 60 4.38 -8.03 -12.37
N GLY A 61 4.24 -8.06 -11.05
CA GLY A 61 3.23 -7.33 -10.30
C GLY A 61 1.84 -7.95 -10.33
N CYS A 62 0.86 -7.14 -9.93
CA CYS A 62 -0.53 -7.54 -9.82
C CYS A 62 -1.07 -8.11 -11.15
N PRO A 63 -1.68 -9.32 -11.16
CA PRO A 63 -2.20 -9.97 -12.38
C PRO A 63 -3.22 -9.15 -13.18
N VAL A 64 -3.93 -8.23 -12.52
CA VAL A 64 -4.92 -7.35 -13.16
C VAL A 64 -4.34 -5.99 -13.56
N GLY A 65 -3.03 -5.79 -13.41
CA GLY A 65 -2.29 -4.62 -13.90
C GLY A 65 -2.32 -3.41 -12.97
N HIS A 66 -2.59 -3.60 -11.67
CA HIS A 66 -2.44 -2.53 -10.68
C HIS A 66 -0.96 -2.27 -10.41
N ASP A 67 -0.57 -1.00 -10.48
CA ASP A 67 0.81 -0.55 -10.23
C ASP A 67 0.82 0.34 -8.97
N PRO A 68 1.59 -0.01 -7.92
CA PRO A 68 1.58 0.74 -6.67
C PRO A 68 2.07 2.19 -6.87
N ALA A 69 3.09 2.41 -7.71
CA ALA A 69 3.63 3.75 -7.96
C ALA A 69 2.63 4.67 -8.68
N ARG A 70 1.84 4.12 -9.61
CA ARG A 70 0.73 4.81 -10.26
C ARG A 70 -0.36 5.16 -9.26
N HIS A 71 -0.80 4.21 -8.44
CA HIS A 71 -1.88 4.47 -7.47
C HIS A 71 -1.47 5.50 -6.42
N VAL A 72 -0.21 5.51 -5.95
CA VAL A 72 0.31 6.57 -5.07
C VAL A 72 0.24 7.95 -5.74
N ARG A 73 0.56 8.05 -7.04
CA ARG A 73 0.40 9.30 -7.79
C ARG A 73 -1.07 9.72 -7.89
N GLU A 74 -1.97 8.79 -8.20
CA GLU A 74 -3.42 9.05 -8.22
C GLU A 74 -3.96 9.47 -6.84
N MET A 75 -3.40 8.94 -5.75
CA MET A 75 -3.71 9.37 -4.37
C MET A 75 -3.27 10.81 -4.13
N ALA A 76 -2.06 11.17 -4.56
CA ALA A 76 -1.55 12.55 -4.44
C ALA A 76 -2.41 13.55 -5.23
N GLU A 77 -2.82 13.21 -6.46
CA GLU A 77 -3.74 14.02 -7.28
C GLU A 77 -5.10 14.25 -6.61
N LYS A 78 -5.54 13.30 -5.77
CA LYS A 78 -6.79 13.38 -4.99
C LYS A 78 -6.59 13.98 -3.59
N CYS A 79 -5.41 14.53 -3.30
CA CYS A 79 -5.02 15.06 -2.00
C CYS A 79 -5.18 14.05 -0.86
N ILE A 80 -4.82 12.78 -1.10
CA ILE A 80 -4.74 11.72 -0.09
C ILE A 80 -3.28 11.54 0.29
N THR A 81 -2.92 11.95 1.51
CA THR A 81 -1.56 11.72 2.03
C THR A 81 -1.43 10.28 2.48
N LEU A 82 -0.47 9.55 1.89
CA LEU A 82 -0.11 8.20 2.29
C LEU A 82 1.07 8.24 3.27
N TYR A 83 0.90 7.59 4.43
CA TYR A 83 1.99 7.24 5.34
C TYR A 83 2.21 5.74 5.29
N VAL A 84 3.47 5.32 5.21
CA VAL A 84 3.86 3.91 5.28
C VAL A 84 4.57 3.66 6.62
N VAL A 85 4.04 2.73 7.39
CA VAL A 85 4.65 2.22 8.61
C VAL A 85 5.13 0.81 8.32
N GLY A 86 6.43 0.70 8.05
CA GLY A 86 7.06 -0.54 7.61
C GLY A 86 8.06 -1.11 8.60
N VAL A 87 8.33 -2.42 8.46
CA VAL A 87 9.43 -3.09 9.14
C VAL A 87 10.69 -3.10 8.25
N GLU A 88 11.82 -2.68 8.82
CA GLU A 88 13.11 -2.75 8.16
C GLU A 88 13.75 -4.14 8.34
N PRO A 89 14.46 -4.69 7.33
CA PRO A 89 14.84 -4.04 6.07
C PRO A 89 13.83 -4.22 4.92
N SER A 90 12.77 -5.02 5.12
CA SER A 90 11.88 -5.50 4.06
C SER A 90 11.22 -4.39 3.25
N ILE A 91 10.89 -3.27 3.88
CA ILE A 91 10.21 -2.13 3.23
C ILE A 91 11.15 -1.05 2.70
N ARG A 92 12.46 -1.17 2.90
CA ARG A 92 13.42 -0.12 2.53
C ARG A 92 13.36 0.27 1.05
N LYS A 93 13.12 -0.70 0.16
CA LYS A 93 12.97 -0.49 -1.28
C LYS A 93 11.65 0.20 -1.67
N PHE A 94 10.69 0.22 -0.76
CA PHE A 94 9.32 0.73 -0.94
C PHE A 94 9.10 2.12 -0.29
N LEU A 95 10.13 2.74 0.30
CA LEU A 95 10.02 4.11 0.80
C LEU A 95 9.96 5.11 -0.38
N ILE A 96 8.76 5.30 -0.92
CA ILE A 96 8.47 6.32 -1.92
C ILE A 96 8.54 7.69 -1.24
N VAL A 97 9.40 8.54 -1.81
CA VAL A 97 9.74 9.90 -1.40
C VAL A 97 8.48 10.72 -1.08
N THR A 98 8.43 11.28 0.13
CA THR A 98 7.44 12.28 0.53
C THR A 98 7.72 13.58 -0.24
N PHE A 99 6.74 14.08 -0.99
CA PHE A 99 6.83 15.42 -1.56
C PHE A 99 6.80 16.47 -0.45
N SER A 100 7.85 17.29 -0.39
CA SER A 100 7.87 18.57 0.31
C SER A 100 6.83 19.47 -0.33
N TRP A 101 5.93 20.02 0.47
CA TRP A 101 5.15 21.18 0.04
C TRP A 101 6.00 22.41 0.38
N ASP A 102 6.51 23.06 -0.66
CA ASP A 102 7.03 24.44 -0.58
C ASP A 102 5.87 25.43 -0.58
#